data_AF-A0A183CMS7-F1
#
_entry.id   AF-A0A183CMS7-F1
#
_cell.length_a   1.000
_cell.length_b   1.000
_cell.length_c   1.000
_cell.angle_alpha   90.00
_cell.angle_beta   90.00
_cell.angle_gamma   90.00
#
_symmetry.space_group_name_H-M   'P 1'
#
loop_
_entity.id
_entity.type
_entity.pdbx_description
1 polymer ?
#
loop_
_entity_poly.entity_id
_entity_poly.type
_entity_poly.pdbx_seq_one_letter_code
_entity_poly.pdbx_strand_id
1 'polypeptide(L)'
;MFSKLTTVDRFCGEFRLLCHPEKRNDFVSESLLLLLGKLLNMFLVLDALKDMKASTKNDLSTFRRASQFASHNSHTLSLFLANQNSIKQLLRKEIQKMDGHEELLADLINISSHFYENKMYISPDQRHAHIKVIAFCLYLMDLEVYTRLDQKKRISIQKLDKIFNSIEVVPLFGGMNILPFSFVKQCRNARQCGPNGQCKCYDSAKWPLSNNESERCHVDIVQRLPHIREQHDDFVTNLSRIRNEISVYNRVGPSNDGENREMANLVLSGLQLLCGWTCDVVETVAWKLLNPTNQRRNADCPDNAETYELATKYNYTGHEKAAIIEEAVQRGYEAAMDELQTVGIDATYARFDMCMPPHFVRADGPSYTAAVVAAILSLFMQRRVRADSAVR
;
A
#
# COMPACT_ATOMS: atom_id res chain seq x y z
N MET A 1 -20.57 12.71 2.40
CA MET A 1 -20.02 14.07 2.54
C MET A 1 -19.92 14.46 4.01
N PHE A 2 -21.03 14.50 4.75
CA PHE A 2 -21.06 14.86 6.18
C PHE A 2 -20.07 14.06 7.05
N SER A 3 -20.12 12.73 7.03
CA SER A 3 -19.16 11.90 7.76
C SER A 3 -17.68 12.19 7.39
N LYS A 4 -17.38 12.58 6.15
CA LYS A 4 -15.99 12.84 5.72
C LYS A 4 -15.46 14.19 6.20
N LEU A 5 -16.27 15.25 6.13
CA LEU A 5 -15.92 16.57 6.68
C LEU A 5 -15.68 16.45 8.19
N THR A 6 -16.57 15.75 8.89
CA THR A 6 -16.41 15.47 10.32
C THR A 6 -15.13 14.69 10.64
N THR A 7 -14.74 13.71 9.80
CA THR A 7 -13.49 12.98 10.00
C THR A 7 -12.25 13.83 9.73
N VAL A 8 -12.26 14.67 8.69
CA VAL A 8 -11.16 15.62 8.42
C VAL A 8 -11.02 16.62 9.57
N ASP A 9 -12.13 17.20 10.02
CA ASP A 9 -12.13 18.17 11.13
C ASP A 9 -11.62 17.53 12.43
N ARG A 10 -12.04 16.30 12.74
CA ARG A 10 -11.55 15.55 13.90
C ARG A 10 -10.07 15.23 13.79
N PHE A 11 -9.61 14.75 12.63
CA PHE A 11 -8.20 14.50 12.37
C PHE A 11 -7.36 15.77 12.54
N CYS A 12 -7.79 16.88 11.95
CA CYS A 12 -7.14 18.17 12.07
C CYS A 12 -7.14 18.71 13.51
N GLY A 13 -8.19 18.42 14.29
CA GLY A 13 -8.25 18.74 15.72
C GLY A 13 -7.16 18.03 16.52
N GLU A 14 -7.04 16.71 16.37
CA GLU A 14 -5.99 15.92 17.03
C GLU A 14 -4.59 16.30 16.53
N PHE A 15 -4.44 16.50 15.23
CA PHE A 15 -3.18 16.94 14.62
C PHE A 15 -2.72 18.28 15.21
N ARG A 16 -3.65 19.24 15.37
CA ARG A 16 -3.36 20.55 15.99
C ARG A 16 -2.93 20.42 17.45
N LEU A 17 -3.55 19.52 18.22
CA LEU A 17 -3.20 19.28 19.61
C LEU A 17 -1.77 18.75 19.75
N LEU A 18 -1.37 17.84 18.87
CA LEU A 18 -0.01 17.29 18.85
C LEU A 18 1.04 18.28 18.34
N CYS A 19 0.64 19.29 17.57
CA CYS A 19 1.53 20.38 17.15
C CYS A 19 1.77 21.43 18.24
N HIS A 20 0.97 21.43 19.33
CA HIS A 20 1.10 22.44 20.39
C HIS A 20 2.50 22.38 21.04
N PRO A 21 3.18 23.52 21.28
CA PRO A 21 4.57 23.53 21.74
C PRO A 21 4.83 22.71 23.01
N GLU A 22 3.88 22.74 23.96
CA GLU A 22 3.97 21.94 25.19
C GLU A 22 3.86 20.44 24.91
N LYS A 23 2.92 20.04 24.03
CA LYS A 23 2.71 18.64 23.66
C LYS A 23 3.78 18.09 22.73
N ARG A 24 4.42 18.95 21.95
CA ARG A 24 5.53 18.57 21.05
C ARG A 24 6.78 18.16 21.82
N ASN A 25 6.97 18.69 23.03
CA ASN A 25 8.06 18.29 23.92
C ASN A 25 7.69 17.07 24.77
N ASP A 26 6.42 16.69 24.80
CA ASP A 26 5.95 15.46 25.45
C ASP A 26 6.23 14.24 24.56
N PHE A 27 6.33 13.07 25.20
CA PHE A 27 6.46 11.80 24.49
C PHE A 27 5.21 11.48 23.68
N VAL A 28 5.38 11.27 22.37
CA VAL A 28 4.34 10.76 21.47
C VAL A 28 4.67 9.30 21.12
N SER A 29 3.75 8.39 21.38
CA SER A 29 3.98 6.97 21.11
C SER A 29 4.04 6.66 19.61
N GLU A 30 4.88 5.70 19.23
CA GLU A 30 4.98 5.22 17.85
C GLU A 30 3.63 4.72 17.33
N SER A 31 2.86 4.04 18.17
CA SER A 31 1.52 3.55 17.82
C SER A 31 0.57 4.67 17.40
N LEU A 32 0.66 5.85 18.05
CA LEU A 32 -0.16 7.00 17.68
C LEU A 32 0.30 7.59 16.34
N LEU A 33 1.61 7.69 16.10
CA LEU A 33 2.14 8.15 14.81
C LEU A 33 1.73 7.20 13.66
N LEU A 34 1.78 5.88 13.89
CA LEU A 34 1.33 4.89 12.91
C LEU A 34 -0.18 4.99 12.65
N LEU A 35 -0.98 5.27 13.69
CA LEU A 35 -2.42 5.51 13.53
C LEU A 35 -2.70 6.76 12.70
N LEU A 36 -1.98 7.86 12.95
CA LEU A 36 -2.08 9.07 12.12
C LEU A 36 -1.68 8.79 10.67
N GLY A 37 -0.60 8.02 10.44
CA GLY A 37 -0.21 7.56 9.11
C GLY A 37 -1.30 6.75 8.42
N LYS A 38 -1.95 5.81 9.13
CA LYS A 38 -3.09 5.04 8.61
C LYS A 38 -4.26 5.94 8.22
N LEU A 39 -4.57 6.97 9.03
CA LEU A 39 -5.62 7.94 8.71
C LEU A 39 -5.26 8.78 7.48
N LEU A 40 -4.01 9.22 7.35
CA LEU A 40 -3.51 9.91 6.15
C LEU A 40 -3.67 9.04 4.89
N ASN A 41 -3.28 7.77 4.96
CA ASN A 41 -3.48 6.81 3.88
C ASN A 41 -4.97 6.59 3.55
N MET A 42 -5.84 6.54 4.56
CA MET A 42 -7.29 6.43 4.37
C MET A 42 -7.85 7.63 3.59
N PHE A 43 -7.44 8.85 3.91
CA PHE A 43 -7.86 10.04 3.16
C PHE A 43 -7.39 10.00 1.71
N LEU A 44 -6.17 9.50 1.46
CA LEU A 44 -5.63 9.33 0.12
C LEU A 44 -6.50 8.38 -0.73
N VAL A 45 -6.86 7.23 -0.16
CA VAL A 45 -7.74 6.23 -0.80
C VAL A 45 -9.13 6.82 -1.07
N LEU A 46 -9.72 7.50 -0.08
CA LEU A 46 -11.06 8.08 -0.22
C LEU A 46 -11.16 9.16 -1.31
N ASP A 47 -10.10 9.93 -1.48
CA ASP A 47 -10.06 11.02 -2.46
C ASP A 47 -9.92 10.46 -3.89
N ALA A 48 -9.03 9.49 -4.08
CA ALA A 48 -8.87 8.83 -5.38
C ALA A 48 -10.14 8.06 -5.79
N LEU A 49 -10.75 7.32 -4.86
CA LEU A 49 -12.02 6.62 -5.12
C LEU A 49 -13.15 7.58 -5.50
N LYS A 50 -13.19 8.76 -4.88
CA LYS A 50 -14.14 9.81 -5.26
C LYS A 50 -13.87 10.27 -6.69
N ASP A 51 -12.62 10.55 -7.03
CA ASP A 51 -12.26 11.15 -8.32
C ASP A 51 -12.44 10.19 -9.50
N MET A 52 -12.20 8.89 -9.28
CA MET A 52 -12.37 7.87 -10.33
C MET A 52 -13.84 7.53 -10.58
N LYS A 53 -14.73 7.68 -9.58
CA LYS A 53 -16.11 7.23 -9.66
C LYS A 53 -17.03 8.25 -10.33
N ALA A 54 -16.85 8.42 -11.64
CA ALA A 54 -17.68 9.31 -12.47
C ALA A 54 -19.18 8.99 -12.38
N SER A 55 -19.56 7.71 -12.16
CA SER A 55 -20.95 7.30 -11.95
C SER A 55 -21.61 8.04 -10.79
N THR A 56 -20.91 8.27 -9.68
CA THR A 56 -21.47 9.02 -8.53
C THR A 56 -21.80 10.47 -8.89
N LYS A 57 -20.99 11.12 -9.73
CA LYS A 57 -21.28 12.46 -10.25
C LYS A 57 -22.48 12.44 -11.20
N ASN A 58 -22.56 11.43 -12.06
CA ASN A 58 -23.64 11.27 -13.04
C ASN A 58 -24.97 10.97 -12.35
N ASP A 59 -25.00 10.06 -11.39
CA ASP A 59 -26.19 9.69 -10.62
C ASP A 59 -26.76 10.89 -9.86
N LEU A 60 -25.89 11.68 -9.21
CA LEU A 60 -26.32 12.91 -8.55
C LEU A 60 -26.87 13.92 -9.55
N SER A 61 -26.24 14.07 -10.72
CA SER A 61 -26.75 14.95 -11.77
C SER A 61 -28.13 14.51 -12.26
N THR A 62 -28.36 13.21 -12.43
CA THR A 62 -29.66 12.63 -12.82
C THR A 62 -30.71 12.87 -11.74
N PHE A 63 -30.36 12.60 -10.48
CA PHE A 63 -31.23 12.87 -9.33
C PHE A 63 -31.62 14.36 -9.26
N ARG A 64 -30.67 15.28 -9.46
CA ARG A 64 -30.94 16.73 -9.47
C ARG A 64 -31.87 17.15 -10.61
N ARG A 65 -31.70 16.58 -11.80
CA ARG A 65 -32.58 16.84 -12.94
C ARG A 65 -33.99 16.33 -12.72
N ALA A 66 -34.15 15.22 -12.00
CA ALA A 66 -35.45 14.65 -11.64
C ALA A 66 -36.11 15.36 -10.46
N SER A 67 -35.32 15.90 -9.54
CA SER A 67 -35.78 16.48 -8.26
C SER A 67 -35.59 18.00 -8.24
N GLN A 68 -35.94 18.71 -9.31
CA GLN A 68 -35.68 20.16 -9.48
C GLN A 68 -36.21 21.05 -8.34
N PHE A 69 -37.06 20.53 -7.46
CA PHE A 69 -37.63 21.19 -6.28
C PHE A 69 -36.93 20.84 -4.94
N ALA A 70 -35.95 19.93 -4.90
CA ALA A 70 -35.36 19.45 -3.64
C ALA A 70 -34.01 20.10 -3.25
N SER A 71 -34.11 21.05 -2.32
CA SER A 71 -33.16 21.40 -1.23
C SER A 71 -31.76 22.00 -1.55
N HIS A 72 -31.41 23.04 -0.80
CA HIS A 72 -30.12 23.75 -0.80
C HIS A 72 -28.88 22.85 -0.56
N ASN A 73 -29.02 21.74 0.16
CA ASN A 73 -27.91 20.81 0.47
C ASN A 73 -27.34 20.09 -0.77
N SER A 74 -28.09 20.06 -1.87
CA SER A 74 -27.69 19.45 -3.14
C SER A 74 -26.56 20.20 -3.86
N HIS A 75 -26.47 21.52 -3.65
CA HIS A 75 -25.46 22.37 -4.30
C HIS A 75 -24.05 22.11 -3.77
N THR A 76 -23.89 22.04 -2.44
CA THR A 76 -22.59 21.79 -1.79
C THR A 76 -22.03 20.42 -2.15
N LEU A 77 -22.88 19.39 -2.20
CA LEU A 77 -22.50 18.05 -2.63
C LEU A 77 -22.06 18.02 -4.10
N SER A 78 -22.74 18.78 -4.96
CA SER A 78 -22.39 18.87 -6.38
C SER A 78 -21.03 19.52 -6.59
N LEU A 79 -20.75 20.61 -5.87
CA LEU A 79 -19.43 21.26 -5.90
C LEU A 79 -18.34 20.30 -5.39
N PHE A 80 -18.60 19.57 -4.31
CA PHE A 80 -17.67 18.60 -3.75
C PHE A 80 -17.33 17.47 -4.74
N LEU A 81 -18.33 16.89 -5.41
CA LEU A 81 -18.11 15.84 -6.41
C LEU A 81 -17.50 16.35 -7.72
N ALA A 82 -17.70 17.63 -8.05
CA ALA A 82 -17.12 18.23 -9.24
C ALA A 82 -15.63 18.54 -9.08
N ASN A 83 -15.19 18.92 -7.88
CA ASN A 83 -13.80 19.29 -7.60
C ASN A 83 -12.94 18.06 -7.40
N GLN A 84 -12.01 17.79 -8.33
CA GLN A 84 -11.01 16.74 -8.16
C GLN A 84 -10.10 17.03 -6.97
N ASN A 85 -9.59 15.98 -6.34
CA ASN A 85 -8.59 16.04 -5.28
C ASN A 85 -9.01 16.85 -4.05
N SER A 86 -10.32 17.03 -3.84
CA SER A 86 -10.85 17.98 -2.86
C SER A 86 -10.53 17.60 -1.41
N ILE A 87 -10.42 16.30 -1.08
CA ILE A 87 -10.11 15.88 0.29
C ILE A 87 -8.65 16.18 0.60
N LYS A 88 -7.71 15.81 -0.28
CA LYS A 88 -6.29 16.05 -0.03
C LYS A 88 -5.93 17.54 -0.06
N GLN A 89 -6.60 18.32 -0.89
CA GLN A 89 -6.47 19.78 -0.90
C GLN A 89 -6.99 20.41 0.39
N LEU A 90 -8.12 19.95 0.91
CA LEU A 90 -8.67 20.42 2.19
C LEU A 90 -7.72 20.11 3.35
N LEU A 91 -7.25 18.86 3.45
CA LEU A 91 -6.29 18.46 4.49
C LEU A 91 -5.03 19.32 4.46
N ARG A 92 -4.45 19.53 3.26
CA ARG A 92 -3.29 20.40 3.11
C ARG A 92 -3.57 21.82 3.60
N LYS A 93 -4.70 22.40 3.20
CA LYS A 93 -5.09 23.75 3.61
C LYS A 93 -5.24 23.88 5.12
N GLU A 94 -5.82 22.89 5.79
CA GLU A 94 -6.03 22.95 7.23
C GLU A 94 -4.76 22.67 8.03
N ILE A 95 -3.95 21.68 7.63
CA ILE A 95 -2.70 21.31 8.30
C ILE A 95 -1.69 22.45 8.24
N GLN A 96 -1.54 23.11 7.08
CA GLN A 96 -0.56 24.19 6.92
C GLN A 96 -0.89 25.48 7.67
N LYS A 97 -2.13 25.64 8.17
CA LYS A 97 -2.47 26.75 9.07
C LYS A 97 -1.96 26.54 10.49
N MET A 98 -1.53 25.33 10.82
CA MET A 98 -1.11 24.96 12.17
C MET A 98 0.39 25.23 12.33
N ASP A 99 0.77 25.93 13.38
CA ASP A 99 2.19 26.14 13.67
C ASP A 99 2.84 24.83 14.11
N GLY A 100 4.02 24.52 13.57
CA GLY A 100 4.77 23.31 13.92
C GLY A 100 4.31 22.02 13.23
N HIS A 101 3.37 22.10 12.28
CA HIS A 101 2.92 20.94 11.50
C HIS A 101 4.07 20.21 10.79
N GLU A 102 5.12 20.93 10.39
CA GLU A 102 6.27 20.37 9.71
C GLU A 102 7.08 19.39 10.58
N GLU A 103 7.09 19.58 11.89
CA GLU A 103 7.80 18.69 12.82
C GLU A 103 7.03 17.37 12.97
N LEU A 104 5.71 17.44 13.16
CA LEU A 104 4.89 16.23 13.25
C LEU A 104 4.87 15.44 11.94
N LEU A 105 4.84 16.13 10.79
CA LEU A 105 4.97 15.48 9.47
C LEU A 105 6.36 14.85 9.29
N ALA A 106 7.42 15.46 9.82
CA ALA A 106 8.75 14.86 9.82
C ALA A 106 8.83 13.60 10.70
N ASP A 107 8.14 13.56 11.85
CA ASP A 107 8.03 12.35 12.67
C ASP A 107 7.31 11.22 11.94
N LEU A 108 6.22 11.54 11.24
CA LEU A 108 5.48 10.57 10.43
C LEU A 108 6.32 10.02 9.26
N ILE A 109 7.14 10.85 8.63
CA ILE A 109 8.10 10.41 7.61
C ILE A 109 9.15 9.50 8.25
N ASN A 110 9.78 9.93 9.34
CA ASN A 110 10.88 9.19 9.95
C ASN A 110 10.44 7.82 10.47
N ILE A 111 9.30 7.73 11.16
CA ILE A 111 8.75 6.45 11.63
C ILE A 111 8.39 5.54 10.44
N SER A 112 7.77 6.09 9.39
CA SER A 112 7.40 5.31 8.20
C SER A 112 8.62 4.82 7.44
N SER A 113 9.66 5.64 7.32
CA SER A 113 10.93 5.25 6.72
C SER A 113 11.66 4.21 7.56
N HIS A 114 11.67 4.36 8.88
CA HIS A 114 12.28 3.39 9.80
C HIS A 114 11.58 2.03 9.73
N PHE A 115 10.25 2.01 9.78
CA PHE A 115 9.45 0.78 9.68
C PHE A 115 9.63 0.10 8.32
N TYR A 116 9.69 0.88 7.24
CA TYR A 116 9.93 0.36 5.90
C TYR A 116 11.32 -0.28 5.76
N GLU A 117 12.39 0.43 6.13
CA GLU A 117 13.77 -0.06 5.97
C GLU A 117 14.08 -1.28 6.84
N ASN A 118 13.57 -1.30 8.07
CA ASN A 118 13.78 -2.39 9.01
C ASN A 118 12.78 -3.53 8.84
N LYS A 119 11.96 -3.51 7.77
CA LYS A 119 10.95 -4.52 7.47
C LYS A 119 9.97 -4.77 8.63
N MET A 120 9.60 -3.71 9.36
CA MET A 120 8.64 -3.76 10.47
C MET A 120 7.20 -3.69 9.95
N TYR A 121 6.83 -4.68 9.15
CA TYR A 121 5.49 -4.87 8.61
C TYR A 121 5.24 -6.36 8.41
N ILE A 122 3.97 -6.77 8.48
CA ILE A 122 3.59 -8.18 8.31
C ILE A 122 2.61 -8.40 7.16
N SER A 123 2.13 -7.32 6.54
CA SER A 123 1.27 -7.40 5.36
C SER A 123 1.71 -6.43 4.25
N PRO A 124 1.42 -6.76 2.97
CA PRO A 124 1.70 -5.88 1.85
C PRO A 124 1.08 -4.49 2.01
N ASP A 125 -0.16 -4.43 2.50
CA ASP A 125 -0.86 -3.17 2.72
C ASP A 125 -0.12 -2.26 3.70
N GLN A 126 0.50 -2.81 4.75
CA GLN A 126 1.33 -2.05 5.67
C GLN A 126 2.60 -1.54 5.00
N ARG A 127 3.33 -2.41 4.27
CA ARG A 127 4.52 -2.04 3.50
C ARG A 127 4.23 -0.87 2.56
N HIS A 128 3.17 -0.99 1.76
CA HIS A 128 2.77 0.04 0.79
C HIS A 128 2.23 1.30 1.48
N ALA A 129 1.56 1.17 2.62
CA ALA A 129 1.08 2.32 3.39
C ALA A 129 2.22 3.24 3.86
N HIS A 130 3.36 2.70 4.30
CA HIS A 130 4.51 3.52 4.71
C HIS A 130 4.99 4.43 3.57
N ILE A 131 5.10 3.91 2.35
CA ILE A 131 5.54 4.68 1.19
C ILE A 131 4.50 5.74 0.80
N LYS A 132 3.21 5.38 0.84
CA LYS A 132 2.09 6.31 0.60
C LYS A 132 2.09 7.44 1.63
N VAL A 133 2.33 7.14 2.90
CA VAL A 133 2.40 8.14 3.98
C VAL A 133 3.59 9.08 3.78
N ILE A 134 4.77 8.56 3.45
CA ILE A 134 5.95 9.40 3.16
C ILE A 134 5.65 10.36 2.01
N ALA A 135 5.17 9.85 0.88
CA ALA A 135 4.81 10.66 -0.28
C ALA A 135 3.76 11.72 0.07
N PHE A 136 2.72 11.33 0.81
CA PHE A 136 1.65 12.25 1.15
C PHE A 136 2.09 13.31 2.16
N CYS A 137 2.94 12.98 3.14
CA CYS A 137 3.52 13.96 4.05
C CYS A 137 4.38 14.99 3.31
N LEU A 138 5.19 14.55 2.33
CA LEU A 138 5.95 15.47 1.46
C LEU A 138 5.04 16.38 0.63
N TYR A 139 3.87 15.89 0.20
CA TYR A 139 2.85 16.69 -0.48
C TYR A 139 2.14 17.68 0.45
N LEU A 140 1.89 17.29 1.70
CA LEU A 140 1.29 18.17 2.71
C LEU A 140 2.27 19.28 3.11
N MET A 141 3.57 18.96 3.10
CA MET A 141 4.65 19.95 3.17
C MET A 141 4.91 20.59 1.80
N ASP A 142 5.65 21.68 1.79
CA ASP A 142 6.11 22.34 0.57
C ASP A 142 7.60 22.09 0.35
N LEU A 143 8.08 22.26 -0.90
CA LEU A 143 9.51 22.08 -1.25
C LEU A 143 10.44 22.84 -0.31
N GLU A 144 10.11 24.09 0.00
CA GLU A 144 10.90 24.93 0.89
C GLU A 144 10.98 24.33 2.31
N VAL A 145 9.87 23.79 2.80
CA VAL A 145 9.76 23.22 4.15
C VAL A 145 10.58 21.94 4.26
N TYR A 146 10.35 20.97 3.39
CA TYR A 146 11.08 19.70 3.47
C TYR A 146 12.56 19.86 3.11
N THR A 147 12.92 20.81 2.24
CA THR A 147 14.33 21.18 1.98
C THR A 147 15.01 21.74 3.22
N ARG A 148 14.33 22.61 3.97
CA ARG A 148 14.87 23.16 5.22
C ARG A 148 15.02 22.07 6.29
N LEU A 149 14.08 21.13 6.37
CA LEU A 149 14.17 19.98 7.28
C LEU A 149 15.33 19.05 6.90
N ASP A 150 15.57 18.83 5.61
CA ASP A 150 16.73 18.07 5.11
C ASP A 150 18.07 18.74 5.47
N GLN A 151 18.17 20.07 5.31
CA GLN A 151 19.35 20.84 5.73
C GLN A 151 19.60 20.73 7.24
N LYS A 152 18.53 20.67 8.05
CA LYS A 152 18.60 20.44 9.50
C LYS A 152 18.83 18.98 9.88
N LYS A 153 18.96 18.07 8.91
CA LYS A 153 19.04 16.61 9.09
C LYS A 153 17.84 16.02 9.85
N ARG A 154 16.70 16.71 9.81
CA ARG A 154 15.46 16.29 10.46
C ARG A 154 14.73 15.21 9.65
N ILE A 155 14.87 15.28 8.33
CA ILE A 155 14.55 14.21 7.38
C ILE A 155 15.77 14.03 6.45
N SER A 156 15.82 12.96 5.66
CA SER A 156 16.89 12.74 4.69
C SER A 156 16.33 12.47 3.30
N ILE A 157 16.41 13.44 2.39
CA ILE A 157 15.92 13.30 1.02
C ILE A 157 16.62 12.15 0.30
N GLN A 158 17.93 11.98 0.49
CA GLN A 158 18.69 10.87 -0.12
C GLN A 158 18.15 9.49 0.30
N LYS A 159 17.75 9.34 1.56
CA LYS A 159 17.12 8.11 2.05
C LYS A 159 15.74 7.92 1.45
N LEU A 160 14.94 8.97 1.38
CA LEU A 160 13.61 8.91 0.75
C LEU A 160 13.69 8.60 -0.75
N ASP A 161 14.70 9.12 -1.45
CA ASP A 161 14.92 8.85 -2.88
C ASP A 161 15.22 7.37 -3.13
N LYS A 162 16.01 6.72 -2.25
CA LYS A 162 16.21 5.26 -2.30
C LYS A 162 14.92 4.49 -2.06
N ILE A 163 14.09 4.93 -1.11
CA ILE A 163 12.79 4.29 -0.82
C ILE A 163 11.87 4.37 -2.04
N PHE A 164 11.71 5.56 -2.65
CA PHE A 164 10.87 5.72 -3.83
C PHE A 164 11.40 4.97 -5.05
N ASN A 165 12.71 4.92 -5.25
CA ASN A 165 13.32 4.11 -6.31
C ASN A 165 13.13 2.60 -6.08
N SER A 166 13.09 2.15 -4.82
CA SER A 166 12.92 0.72 -4.51
C SER A 166 11.53 0.19 -4.85
N ILE A 167 10.49 1.03 -4.78
CA ILE A 167 9.10 0.71 -5.15
C ILE A 167 8.47 1.92 -5.81
N GLU A 168 8.49 1.91 -7.14
CA GLU A 168 7.99 3.01 -7.95
C GLU A 168 6.45 3.09 -7.95
N VAL A 169 5.79 1.94 -7.96
CA VAL A 169 4.32 1.83 -8.06
C VAL A 169 3.77 1.07 -6.86
N VAL A 170 2.72 1.63 -6.25
CA VAL A 170 2.00 0.96 -5.15
C VAL A 170 0.50 0.87 -5.41
N PRO A 171 -0.16 -0.21 -4.96
CA PRO A 171 -1.61 -0.29 -4.95
C PRO A 171 -2.22 0.78 -4.04
N LEU A 172 -3.31 1.38 -4.52
CA LEU A 172 -4.11 2.30 -3.74
C LEU A 172 -5.37 1.61 -3.21
N PHE A 173 -6.24 1.16 -4.12
CA PHE A 173 -7.47 0.42 -3.81
C PHE A 173 -8.03 -0.24 -5.06
N GLY A 174 -8.40 -1.52 -4.99
CA GLY A 174 -8.93 -2.20 -6.18
C GLY A 174 -7.93 -2.15 -7.33
N GLY A 175 -8.36 -2.04 -8.59
CA GLY A 175 -7.44 -1.88 -9.73
C GLY A 175 -6.68 -0.53 -9.78
N MET A 176 -6.85 0.36 -8.79
CA MET A 176 -6.18 1.66 -8.77
C MET A 176 -4.79 1.56 -8.17
N ASN A 177 -3.81 2.05 -8.93
CA ASN A 177 -2.42 2.16 -8.51
C ASN A 177 -1.97 3.62 -8.57
N ILE A 178 -0.94 3.96 -7.81
CA ILE A 178 -0.35 5.30 -7.81
C ILE A 178 1.16 5.22 -7.88
N LEU A 179 1.76 6.26 -8.43
CA LEU A 179 3.19 6.56 -8.35
C LEU A 179 3.40 7.44 -7.11
N PRO A 180 3.92 6.94 -5.97
CA PRO A 180 4.12 7.77 -4.77
C PRO A 180 4.98 9.00 -5.07
N PHE A 181 5.98 8.87 -5.94
CA PHE A 181 6.85 9.98 -6.31
C PHE A 181 6.12 11.11 -7.06
N SER A 182 4.97 10.83 -7.69
CA SER A 182 4.15 11.87 -8.34
C SER A 182 3.66 12.96 -7.37
N PHE A 183 3.50 12.62 -6.08
CA PHE A 183 3.17 13.59 -5.02
C PHE A 183 4.27 14.61 -4.79
N VAL A 184 5.53 14.23 -5.00
CA VAL A 184 6.71 15.11 -4.89
C VAL A 184 6.82 16.01 -6.12
N LYS A 185 6.55 15.45 -7.32
CA LYS A 185 6.53 16.20 -8.59
C LYS A 185 5.35 17.16 -8.71
N GLN A 186 4.30 17.00 -7.91
CA GLN A 186 3.05 17.74 -8.08
C GLN A 186 3.22 19.25 -7.80
N CYS A 187 3.36 20.00 -8.89
CA CYS A 187 3.62 21.43 -8.89
C CYS A 187 2.31 22.21 -8.55
N ARG A 188 2.40 23.15 -7.60
CA ARG A 188 1.26 23.67 -6.79
C ARG A 188 0.47 24.81 -7.46
N ASN A 189 1.17 25.58 -8.28
CA ASN A 189 0.63 26.69 -9.05
C ASN A 189 1.29 26.67 -10.42
N ALA A 190 0.52 26.35 -11.46
CA ALA A 190 1.02 26.40 -12.84
C ALA A 190 1.65 27.76 -13.18
N ARG A 191 1.20 28.85 -12.52
CA ARG A 191 1.73 30.22 -12.67
C ARG A 191 3.12 30.45 -12.06
N GLN A 192 3.56 29.60 -11.12
CA GLN A 192 4.91 29.65 -10.52
C GLN A 192 5.90 28.75 -11.28
N CYS A 193 5.43 28.03 -12.30
CA CYS A 193 6.27 27.36 -13.27
C CYS A 193 6.62 28.38 -14.33
N GLY A 194 7.90 28.78 -14.43
CA GLY A 194 8.32 29.66 -15.51
C GLY A 194 8.19 28.95 -16.87
N PRO A 195 8.03 29.70 -17.98
CA PRO A 195 7.97 29.13 -19.33
C PRO A 195 9.26 28.39 -19.75
N ASN A 196 10.35 28.54 -18.99
CA ASN A 196 11.67 27.97 -19.26
C ASN A 196 11.89 26.60 -18.59
N GLY A 197 10.83 25.94 -18.09
CA GLY A 197 10.92 24.58 -17.51
C GLY A 197 11.43 24.51 -16.06
N GLN A 198 11.81 25.62 -15.42
CA GLN A 198 12.12 25.65 -13.99
C GLN A 198 10.82 25.83 -13.17
N CYS A 199 10.24 24.72 -12.71
CA CYS A 199 9.17 24.71 -11.70
C CYS A 199 9.79 25.02 -10.33
N LYS A 200 9.45 26.16 -9.70
CA LYS A 200 9.88 26.48 -8.33
C LYS A 200 9.31 25.53 -7.26
N CYS A 201 8.39 24.62 -7.63
CA CYS A 201 7.75 23.69 -6.70
C CYS A 201 8.46 22.33 -6.63
N TYR A 202 9.43 22.06 -7.50
CA TYR A 202 10.10 20.77 -7.58
C TYR A 202 11.55 20.94 -8.06
N ASP A 203 12.47 20.26 -7.39
CA ASP A 203 13.89 20.27 -7.73
C ASP A 203 14.34 18.85 -8.10
N SER A 204 14.49 18.58 -9.40
CA SER A 204 14.87 17.26 -9.90
C SER A 204 16.28 16.84 -9.48
N ALA A 205 17.19 17.79 -9.21
CA ALA A 205 18.57 17.50 -8.85
C ALA A 205 18.67 16.81 -7.48
N LYS A 206 17.67 16.98 -6.62
CA LYS A 206 17.60 16.35 -5.31
C LYS A 206 17.11 14.90 -5.33
N TRP A 207 16.52 14.46 -6.43
CA TRP A 207 15.91 13.14 -6.56
C TRP A 207 16.48 12.38 -7.76
N PRO A 208 17.81 12.18 -7.85
CA PRO A 208 18.43 11.60 -9.03
C PRO A 208 17.94 10.18 -9.36
N LEU A 209 17.50 9.40 -8.37
CA LEU A 209 17.03 8.04 -8.58
C LEU A 209 15.56 8.03 -9.03
N SER A 210 14.69 8.74 -8.30
CA SER A 210 13.23 8.66 -8.50
C SER A 210 12.69 9.64 -9.55
N ASN A 211 13.50 10.60 -10.02
CA ASN A 211 13.04 11.59 -10.99
C ASN A 211 12.64 10.98 -12.33
N ASN A 212 13.33 9.93 -12.76
CA ASN A 212 13.07 9.26 -14.03
C ASN A 212 12.18 8.04 -13.79
N GLU A 213 11.16 7.88 -14.62
CA GLU A 213 10.31 6.69 -14.58
C GLU A 213 11.11 5.49 -15.10
N SER A 214 10.99 4.36 -14.40
CA SER A 214 11.73 3.15 -14.75
C SER A 214 11.09 2.48 -15.96
N GLU A 215 11.90 2.03 -16.91
CA GLU A 215 11.41 1.28 -18.08
C GLU A 215 10.97 -0.14 -17.74
N ARG A 216 11.33 -0.64 -16.56
CA ARG A 216 11.09 -2.00 -16.10
C ARG A 216 10.59 -1.99 -14.66
N CYS A 217 9.80 -3.01 -14.32
CA CYS A 217 9.38 -3.25 -12.95
C CYS A 217 10.60 -3.52 -12.06
N HIS A 218 10.61 -2.99 -10.84
CA HIS A 218 11.64 -3.27 -9.85
C HIS A 218 11.63 -4.73 -9.38
N VAL A 219 10.50 -5.42 -9.55
CA VAL A 219 10.37 -6.87 -9.30
C VAL A 219 10.49 -7.62 -10.62
N ASP A 220 11.60 -8.35 -10.77
CA ASP A 220 11.71 -9.42 -11.77
C ASP A 220 11.26 -10.75 -11.11
N ILE A 221 9.98 -11.08 -11.26
CA ILE A 221 9.39 -12.27 -10.63
C ILE A 221 10.01 -13.57 -11.13
N VAL A 222 10.52 -13.60 -12.37
CA VAL A 222 11.15 -14.79 -12.95
C VAL A 222 12.50 -15.05 -12.30
N GLN A 223 13.29 -13.99 -12.07
CA GLN A 223 14.57 -14.11 -11.37
C GLN A 223 14.42 -14.39 -9.87
N ARG A 224 13.31 -14.00 -9.25
CA ARG A 224 13.07 -14.25 -7.82
C ARG A 224 12.60 -15.68 -7.55
N LEU A 225 11.96 -16.32 -8.51
CA LEU A 225 11.36 -17.65 -8.35
C LEU A 225 12.32 -18.73 -7.79
N PRO A 226 13.59 -18.85 -8.21
CA PRO A 226 14.52 -19.83 -7.61
C PRO A 226 14.74 -19.61 -6.12
N HIS A 227 14.85 -18.34 -5.68
CA HIS A 227 15.02 -18.02 -4.28
C HIS A 227 13.73 -18.27 -3.48
N ILE A 228 12.57 -17.99 -4.08
CA ILE A 228 11.28 -18.31 -3.47
C ILE A 228 11.16 -19.82 -3.24
N ARG A 229 11.58 -20.66 -4.19
CA ARG A 229 11.60 -22.12 -4.04
C ARG A 229 12.51 -22.58 -2.91
N GLU A 230 13.72 -22.04 -2.82
CA GLU A 230 14.66 -22.34 -1.74
C GLU A 230 14.08 -21.96 -0.37
N GLN A 231 13.58 -20.73 -0.24
CA GLN A 231 12.93 -20.25 1.00
C GLN A 231 11.71 -21.10 1.38
N HIS A 232 10.93 -21.52 0.39
CA HIS A 232 9.80 -22.40 0.56
C HIS A 232 10.22 -23.77 1.10
N ASP A 233 11.19 -24.41 0.47
CA ASP A 233 11.64 -25.75 0.84
C ASP A 233 12.25 -25.76 2.24
N ASP A 234 13.05 -24.74 2.57
CA ASP A 234 13.59 -24.54 3.92
C ASP A 234 12.49 -24.35 4.96
N PHE A 235 11.51 -23.51 4.65
CA PHE A 235 10.40 -23.21 5.55
C PHE A 235 9.52 -24.45 5.80
N VAL A 236 9.12 -25.15 4.73
CA VAL A 236 8.29 -26.35 4.83
C VAL A 236 9.02 -27.46 5.57
N THR A 237 10.32 -27.64 5.35
CA THR A 237 11.13 -28.61 6.08
C THR A 237 11.11 -28.33 7.59
N ASN A 238 11.33 -27.07 7.98
CA ASN A 238 11.28 -26.67 9.38
C ASN A 238 9.88 -26.81 9.98
N LEU A 239 8.85 -26.43 9.23
CA LEU A 239 7.45 -26.57 9.61
C LEU A 239 7.07 -28.04 9.84
N SER A 240 7.42 -28.92 8.91
CA SER A 240 7.16 -30.35 9.02
C SER A 240 7.90 -30.98 10.19
N ARG A 241 9.14 -30.57 10.47
CA ARG A 241 9.89 -31.04 11.64
C ARG A 241 9.14 -30.71 12.93
N ILE A 242 8.79 -29.43 13.16
CA ILE A 242 8.09 -28.99 14.37
C ILE A 242 6.71 -29.65 14.47
N ARG A 243 5.97 -29.76 13.35
CA ARG A 243 4.67 -30.45 13.31
C ARG A 243 4.78 -31.91 13.72
N ASN A 244 5.78 -32.62 13.22
CA ASN A 244 6.00 -34.04 13.52
C ASN A 244 6.42 -34.22 14.98
N GLU A 245 7.27 -33.34 15.52
CA GLU A 245 7.61 -33.33 16.94
C GLU A 245 6.32 -33.21 17.79
N ILE A 246 5.48 -32.21 17.51
CA ILE A 246 4.20 -32.03 18.24
C ILE A 246 3.30 -33.27 18.13
N SER A 247 3.14 -33.81 16.91
CA SER A 247 2.24 -34.96 16.66
C SER A 247 2.72 -36.26 17.29
N VAL A 248 4.03 -36.52 17.30
CA VAL A 248 4.59 -37.75 17.86
C VAL A 248 4.58 -37.71 19.38
N TYR A 249 4.84 -36.53 19.96
CA TYR A 249 4.98 -36.43 21.40
C TYR A 249 3.66 -36.36 22.17
N ASN A 250 2.50 -36.11 21.52
CA ASN A 250 1.15 -36.07 22.14
C ASN A 250 1.20 -35.50 23.57
N ARG A 251 1.98 -34.43 23.75
CA ARG A 251 2.47 -34.04 25.08
C ARG A 251 1.32 -33.47 25.88
N VAL A 252 0.88 -34.20 26.89
CA VAL A 252 -0.05 -33.73 27.90
C VAL A 252 0.75 -32.88 28.90
N GLY A 253 0.83 -31.58 28.65
CA GLY A 253 1.50 -30.61 29.52
C GLY A 253 1.84 -29.30 28.80
N PRO A 254 2.05 -28.18 29.53
CA PRO A 254 2.41 -26.91 28.92
C PRO A 254 3.79 -26.97 28.24
N SER A 255 3.89 -26.43 27.02
CA SER A 255 5.15 -26.27 26.28
C SER A 255 6.15 -25.40 27.05
N ASN A 256 7.44 -25.69 26.92
CA ASN A 256 8.48 -24.87 27.56
C ASN A 256 8.75 -23.57 26.77
N ASP A 257 9.34 -22.56 27.42
CA ASP A 257 9.60 -21.24 26.82
C ASP A 257 10.46 -21.31 25.55
N GLY A 258 11.38 -22.29 25.47
CA GLY A 258 12.23 -22.50 24.29
C GLY A 258 11.43 -22.97 23.09
N GLU A 259 10.59 -23.98 23.28
CA GLU A 259 9.67 -24.53 22.28
C GLU A 259 8.67 -23.45 21.81
N ASN A 260 8.12 -22.68 22.74
CA ASN A 260 7.21 -21.56 22.43
C ASN A 260 7.90 -20.48 21.60
N ARG A 261 9.16 -20.14 21.92
CA ARG A 261 9.95 -19.16 21.17
C ARG A 261 10.28 -19.65 19.76
N GLU A 262 10.65 -20.92 19.62
CA GLU A 262 10.94 -21.53 18.32
C GLU A 262 9.70 -21.53 17.43
N MET A 263 8.54 -21.92 17.98
CA MET A 263 7.26 -21.88 17.28
C MET A 263 6.87 -20.45 16.87
N ALA A 264 6.98 -19.48 17.77
CA ALA A 264 6.68 -18.08 17.47
C ALA A 264 7.59 -17.52 16.37
N ASN A 265 8.89 -17.88 16.37
CA ASN A 265 9.82 -17.47 15.32
C ASN A 265 9.47 -18.12 13.98
N LEU A 266 9.08 -19.41 13.97
CA LEU A 266 8.65 -20.09 12.75
C LEU A 266 7.39 -19.43 12.16
N VAL A 267 6.38 -19.16 12.99
CA VAL A 267 5.14 -18.47 12.55
C VAL A 267 5.47 -17.08 12.00
N LEU A 268 6.29 -16.30 12.72
CA LEU A 268 6.70 -14.97 12.26
C LEU A 268 7.45 -15.05 10.91
N SER A 269 8.38 -15.98 10.77
CA SER A 269 9.12 -16.22 9.52
C SER A 269 8.17 -16.58 8.38
N GLY A 270 7.18 -17.44 8.63
CA GLY A 270 6.17 -17.81 7.64
C GLY A 270 5.35 -16.62 7.17
N LEU A 271 4.86 -15.80 8.10
CA LEU A 271 4.13 -14.58 7.79
C LEU A 271 4.97 -13.58 7.00
N GLN A 272 6.26 -13.44 7.33
CA GLN A 272 7.19 -12.56 6.61
C GLN A 272 7.47 -13.06 5.19
N LEU A 273 7.65 -14.36 4.99
CA LEU A 273 7.82 -14.96 3.66
C LEU A 273 6.57 -14.77 2.81
N LEU A 274 5.39 -15.09 3.35
CA LEU A 274 4.11 -14.86 2.68
C LEU A 274 3.91 -13.39 2.33
N CYS A 275 4.22 -12.48 3.25
CA CYS A 275 4.18 -11.04 2.97
C CYS A 275 5.13 -10.66 1.83
N GLY A 276 6.37 -11.16 1.84
CA GLY A 276 7.40 -10.89 0.84
C GLY A 276 6.96 -11.32 -0.56
N TRP A 277 6.59 -12.59 -0.72
CA TRP A 277 6.08 -13.14 -1.97
C TRP A 277 4.83 -12.37 -2.42
N THR A 278 3.88 -12.15 -1.50
CA THR A 278 2.68 -11.37 -1.82
C THR A 278 2.98 -9.97 -2.34
N CYS A 279 3.95 -9.27 -1.76
CA CYS A 279 4.39 -7.99 -2.28
C CYS A 279 4.94 -8.12 -3.71
N ASP A 280 5.73 -9.15 -4.01
CA ASP A 280 6.36 -9.34 -5.32
C ASP A 280 5.31 -9.44 -6.43
N VAL A 281 4.31 -10.31 -6.27
CA VAL A 281 3.19 -10.40 -7.24
C VAL A 281 2.40 -9.10 -7.32
N VAL A 282 2.04 -8.51 -6.18
CA VAL A 282 1.19 -7.31 -6.15
C VAL A 282 1.91 -6.12 -6.80
N GLU A 283 3.20 -5.96 -6.55
CA GLU A 283 4.03 -4.90 -7.11
C GLU A 283 4.26 -5.11 -8.61
N THR A 284 4.51 -6.36 -9.07
CA THR A 284 4.56 -6.68 -10.50
C THR A 284 3.25 -6.33 -11.20
N VAL A 285 2.11 -6.74 -10.64
CA VAL A 285 0.79 -6.46 -11.23
C VAL A 285 0.50 -4.96 -11.23
N ALA A 286 0.77 -4.26 -10.14
CA ALA A 286 0.53 -2.82 -10.03
C ALA A 286 1.36 -2.04 -11.05
N TRP A 287 2.64 -2.39 -11.21
CA TRP A 287 3.52 -1.76 -12.19
C TRP A 287 3.06 -1.99 -13.62
N LYS A 288 2.68 -3.23 -13.98
CA LYS A 288 2.17 -3.58 -15.32
C LYS A 288 0.85 -2.88 -15.64
N LEU A 289 0.00 -2.66 -14.65
CA LEU A 289 -1.26 -1.93 -14.81
C LEU A 289 -1.05 -0.45 -15.14
N LEU A 290 -0.01 0.20 -14.60
CA LEU A 290 0.34 1.58 -14.95
C LEU A 290 1.20 1.68 -16.22
N ASN A 291 1.84 0.60 -16.64
CA ASN A 291 2.73 0.55 -17.79
C ASN A 291 2.21 -0.43 -18.86
N PRO A 292 1.10 -0.12 -19.55
CA PRO A 292 0.55 -0.98 -20.59
C PRO A 292 1.56 -1.23 -21.71
N THR A 293 1.54 -2.45 -22.27
CA THR A 293 2.37 -2.77 -23.43
C THR A 293 1.85 -2.06 -24.68
N ASN A 294 2.61 -2.17 -25.77
CA ASN A 294 2.21 -1.70 -27.08
C ASN A 294 2.78 -2.63 -28.16
N GLN A 295 2.35 -2.42 -29.41
CA GLN A 295 2.77 -3.23 -30.55
C GLN A 295 4.29 -3.22 -30.80
N ARG A 296 5.00 -2.16 -30.38
CA ARG A 296 6.47 -2.08 -30.48
C ARG A 296 7.16 -3.00 -29.49
N ARG A 297 6.57 -3.19 -28.31
CA ARG A 297 7.11 -4.02 -27.22
C ARG A 297 6.62 -5.47 -27.30
N ASN A 298 5.46 -5.71 -27.90
CA ASN A 298 4.90 -7.05 -28.10
C ASN A 298 4.23 -7.13 -29.48
N ALA A 299 4.80 -7.94 -30.38
CA ALA A 299 4.29 -8.13 -31.74
C ALA A 299 2.92 -8.82 -31.80
N ASP A 300 2.55 -9.58 -30.77
CA ASP A 300 1.25 -10.27 -30.67
C ASP A 300 0.12 -9.32 -30.23
N CYS A 301 0.43 -8.04 -29.99
CA CYS A 301 -0.51 -7.03 -29.55
C CYS A 301 -1.30 -6.44 -30.73
N PRO A 302 -2.65 -6.60 -30.76
CA PRO A 302 -3.48 -5.95 -31.77
C PRO A 302 -3.52 -4.43 -31.61
N ASP A 303 -3.70 -3.71 -32.73
CA ASP A 303 -3.82 -2.24 -32.74
C ASP A 303 -5.11 -1.71 -32.10
N ASN A 304 -6.16 -2.54 -32.10
CA ASN A 304 -7.46 -2.22 -31.53
C ASN A 304 -7.65 -2.74 -30.10
N ALA A 305 -6.59 -3.26 -29.46
CA ALA A 305 -6.68 -3.76 -28.10
C ALA A 305 -6.97 -2.63 -27.12
N GLU A 306 -7.93 -2.86 -26.22
CA GLU A 306 -8.27 -1.88 -25.19
C GLU A 306 -7.13 -1.73 -24.18
N THR A 307 -7.00 -0.55 -23.56
CA THR A 307 -5.94 -0.24 -22.60
C THR A 307 -5.83 -1.27 -21.48
N TYR A 308 -6.95 -1.84 -21.02
CA TYR A 308 -6.95 -2.88 -20.00
C TYR A 308 -6.36 -4.21 -20.51
N GLU A 309 -6.64 -4.60 -21.76
CA GLU A 309 -6.02 -5.78 -22.36
C GLU A 309 -4.50 -5.58 -22.57
N LEU A 310 -4.11 -4.36 -22.97
CA LEU A 310 -2.69 -3.96 -23.10
C LEU A 310 -1.95 -4.02 -21.76
N ALA A 311 -2.62 -3.66 -20.66
CA ALA A 311 -2.07 -3.68 -19.32
C ALA A 311 -2.02 -5.08 -18.70
N THR A 312 -2.88 -5.99 -19.17
CA THR A 312 -3.04 -7.33 -18.60
C THR A 312 -2.63 -8.42 -19.61
N LYS A 313 -3.55 -8.85 -20.45
CA LYS A 313 -3.44 -10.00 -21.37
C LYS A 313 -2.12 -10.05 -22.15
N TYR A 314 -1.70 -8.92 -22.70
CA TYR A 314 -0.52 -8.80 -23.56
C TYR A 314 0.76 -8.35 -22.83
N ASN A 315 0.67 -8.01 -21.53
CA ASN A 315 1.78 -7.43 -20.78
C ASN A 315 2.63 -8.45 -19.98
N TYR A 316 2.31 -9.74 -20.08
CA TYR A 316 3.05 -10.81 -19.40
C TYR A 316 3.52 -11.86 -20.41
N THR A 317 4.80 -12.18 -20.32
CA THR A 317 5.45 -13.32 -20.99
C THR A 317 4.96 -14.65 -20.43
N GLY A 318 5.23 -15.75 -21.15
CA GLY A 318 4.91 -17.10 -20.66
C GLY A 318 5.60 -17.43 -19.34
N HIS A 319 6.86 -17.02 -19.17
CA HIS A 319 7.64 -17.23 -17.95
C HIS A 319 7.10 -16.43 -16.77
N GLU A 320 6.75 -15.15 -16.95
CA GLU A 320 6.14 -14.34 -15.89
C GLU A 320 4.80 -14.95 -15.44
N LYS A 321 3.97 -15.42 -16.37
CA LYS A 321 2.70 -16.09 -16.05
C LYS A 321 2.92 -17.36 -15.23
N ALA A 322 3.87 -18.20 -15.62
CA ALA A 322 4.23 -19.40 -14.90
C ALA A 322 4.74 -19.09 -13.48
N ALA A 323 5.62 -18.09 -13.35
CA ALA A 323 6.18 -17.66 -12.07
C ALA A 323 5.08 -17.16 -11.11
N ILE A 324 4.16 -16.31 -11.58
CA ILE A 324 3.03 -15.81 -10.77
C ILE A 324 2.13 -16.96 -10.31
N ILE A 325 1.82 -17.92 -11.20
CA ILE A 325 0.99 -19.07 -10.86
C ILE A 325 1.68 -19.94 -9.80
N GLU A 326 2.96 -20.24 -9.99
CA GLU A 326 3.72 -21.07 -9.07
C GLU A 326 3.81 -20.44 -7.69
N GLU A 327 4.08 -19.13 -7.63
CA GLU A 327 4.12 -18.39 -6.38
C GLU A 327 2.75 -18.38 -5.66
N ALA A 328 1.66 -18.32 -6.41
CA ALA A 328 0.31 -18.44 -5.84
C ALA A 328 0.02 -19.85 -5.30
N VAL A 329 0.51 -20.91 -5.97
CA VAL A 329 0.38 -22.30 -5.50
C VAL A 329 1.19 -22.51 -4.23
N GLN A 330 2.39 -21.95 -4.18
CA GLN A 330 3.22 -21.90 -3.00
C GLN A 330 2.39 -21.35 -1.82
N ARG A 331 1.67 -20.23 -1.93
CA ARG A 331 0.84 -19.73 -0.80
C ARG A 331 -0.25 -20.67 -0.23
N GLY A 332 -0.52 -21.84 -0.82
CA GLY A 332 -1.48 -22.83 -0.32
C GLY A 332 -1.26 -23.35 1.11
N TYR A 333 -0.09 -23.15 1.73
CA TYR A 333 0.16 -23.49 3.15
C TYR A 333 -0.29 -22.42 4.17
N GLU A 334 -0.96 -21.35 3.73
CA GLU A 334 -1.76 -20.51 4.63
C GLU A 334 -2.69 -21.38 5.51
N ALA A 335 -3.29 -22.44 4.93
CA ALA A 335 -4.11 -23.40 5.67
C ALA A 335 -3.31 -24.24 6.70
N ALA A 336 -2.03 -24.54 6.44
CA ALA A 336 -1.17 -25.26 7.37
C ALA A 336 -0.66 -24.36 8.52
N MET A 337 -0.50 -23.05 8.26
CA MET A 337 -0.26 -22.05 9.30
C MET A 337 -1.50 -21.84 10.19
N ASP A 338 -2.71 -21.92 9.63
CA ASP A 338 -3.96 -21.85 10.41
C ASP A 338 -4.11 -23.04 11.37
N GLU A 339 -3.68 -24.26 10.99
CA GLU A 339 -3.62 -25.41 11.92
C GLU A 339 -2.65 -25.15 13.09
N LEU A 340 -1.52 -24.48 12.80
CA LEU A 340 -0.56 -24.05 13.83
C LEU A 340 -1.03 -22.84 14.62
N GLN A 341 -1.96 -22.01 14.14
CA GLN A 341 -2.48 -20.88 14.93
C GLN A 341 -3.12 -21.38 16.23
N THR A 342 -3.85 -22.49 16.19
CA THR A 342 -4.46 -23.08 17.39
C THR A 342 -3.43 -23.45 18.47
N VAL A 343 -2.20 -23.82 18.09
CA VAL A 343 -1.11 -24.19 19.01
C VAL A 343 -0.18 -23.00 19.33
N GLY A 344 0.05 -22.15 18.33
CA GLY A 344 0.88 -20.95 18.41
C GLY A 344 0.21 -19.80 19.15
N ILE A 345 -1.12 -19.74 19.19
CA ILE A 345 -1.88 -18.80 20.03
C ILE A 345 -1.50 -19.01 21.50
N ASP A 346 -1.50 -20.24 22.01
CA ASP A 346 -1.10 -20.53 23.39
C ASP A 346 0.36 -20.15 23.67
N ALA A 347 1.27 -20.40 22.71
CA ALA A 347 2.69 -20.01 22.80
C ALA A 347 2.91 -18.48 22.72
N THR A 348 2.06 -17.77 21.97
CA THR A 348 2.12 -16.32 21.80
C THR A 348 1.51 -15.61 23.02
N TYR A 349 0.38 -16.09 23.55
CA TYR A 349 -0.21 -15.59 24.79
C TYR A 349 0.74 -15.75 25.99
N ALA A 350 1.45 -16.89 26.11
CA ALA A 350 2.49 -17.08 27.14
C ALA A 350 3.63 -16.05 27.07
N ARG A 351 3.91 -15.49 25.88
CA ARG A 351 4.93 -14.44 25.67
C ARG A 351 4.39 -13.01 25.87
N PHE A 352 3.09 -12.79 25.73
CA PHE A 352 2.45 -11.46 25.80
C PHE A 352 1.74 -11.16 27.12
N ASP A 353 1.64 -12.12 28.06
CA ASP A 353 1.06 -11.93 29.41
C ASP A 353 1.84 -10.94 30.31
N MET A 354 2.87 -10.26 29.80
CA MET A 354 3.56 -9.17 30.50
C MET A 354 3.27 -7.76 29.96
N CYS A 355 2.64 -7.58 28.79
CA CYS A 355 2.47 -6.25 28.20
C CYS A 355 1.30 -6.17 27.20
N MET A 356 0.07 -5.91 27.69
CA MET A 356 -0.98 -5.02 27.12
C MET A 356 -2.42 -5.55 27.30
N PRO A 357 -3.42 -4.65 27.47
CA PRO A 357 -4.80 -4.97 27.80
C PRO A 357 -5.63 -5.48 26.60
N PRO A 358 -6.78 -6.15 26.86
CA PRO A 358 -7.58 -6.82 25.85
C PRO A 358 -8.39 -5.81 25.03
N HIS A 359 -8.86 -6.26 23.86
CA HIS A 359 -9.73 -5.59 22.88
C HIS A 359 -9.03 -5.02 21.64
N PHE A 360 -8.73 -5.90 20.68
CA PHE A 360 -8.89 -5.55 19.26
C PHE A 360 -9.60 -6.71 18.54
N VAL A 361 -10.86 -6.46 18.19
CA VAL A 361 -11.77 -7.40 17.53
C VAL A 361 -11.52 -7.40 16.01
N ARG A 362 -11.64 -8.60 15.43
CA ARG A 362 -11.64 -8.93 13.99
C ARG A 362 -12.33 -7.87 13.12
N ALA A 363 -11.69 -7.55 11.99
CA ALA A 363 -12.36 -6.97 10.83
C ALA A 363 -12.12 -7.89 9.63
N ASP A 364 -13.05 -8.82 9.42
CA ASP A 364 -13.08 -9.69 8.24
C ASP A 364 -13.60 -8.91 7.03
N GLY A 365 -12.81 -8.96 5.96
CA GLY A 365 -13.20 -8.58 4.59
C GLY A 365 -12.28 -9.31 3.62
N PRO A 366 -12.75 -9.71 2.41
CA PRO A 366 -11.90 -10.43 1.47
C PRO A 366 -10.69 -9.58 1.13
N SER A 367 -9.50 -10.09 1.42
CA SER A 367 -8.25 -9.40 1.12
C SER A 367 -8.19 -9.08 -0.37
N TYR A 368 -7.78 -7.85 -0.70
CA TYR A 368 -7.57 -7.38 -2.07
C TYR A 368 -6.67 -8.34 -2.88
N THR A 369 -5.71 -8.99 -2.21
CA THR A 369 -4.87 -10.04 -2.82
C THR A 369 -5.65 -11.28 -3.25
N ALA A 370 -6.64 -11.73 -2.49
CA ALA A 370 -7.49 -12.84 -2.88
C ALA A 370 -8.36 -12.48 -4.11
N ALA A 371 -8.85 -11.23 -4.18
CA ALA A 371 -9.63 -10.77 -5.32
C ALA A 371 -8.80 -10.59 -6.61
N VAL A 372 -7.58 -10.06 -6.51
CA VAL A 372 -6.66 -9.91 -7.64
C VAL A 372 -6.18 -11.28 -8.13
N VAL A 373 -5.79 -12.18 -7.22
CA VAL A 373 -5.39 -13.55 -7.57
C VAL A 373 -6.58 -14.32 -8.15
N ALA A 374 -7.79 -14.21 -7.59
CA ALA A 374 -8.98 -14.85 -8.15
C ALA A 374 -9.35 -14.28 -9.53
N ALA A 375 -9.21 -12.98 -9.76
CA ALA A 375 -9.45 -12.36 -11.06
C ALA A 375 -8.42 -12.83 -12.10
N ILE A 376 -7.15 -12.90 -11.72
CA ILE A 376 -6.05 -13.39 -12.56
C ILE A 376 -6.24 -14.90 -12.87
N LEU A 377 -6.54 -15.72 -11.87
CA LEU A 377 -6.84 -17.15 -12.04
C LEU A 377 -8.09 -17.39 -12.90
N SER A 378 -9.13 -16.57 -12.76
CA SER A 378 -10.35 -16.66 -13.58
C SER A 378 -10.07 -16.35 -15.05
N LEU A 379 -9.21 -15.36 -15.32
CA LEU A 379 -8.75 -15.03 -16.68
C LEU A 379 -7.87 -16.14 -17.27
N PHE A 380 -7.09 -16.86 -16.46
CA PHE A 380 -6.29 -18.00 -16.91
C PHE A 380 -7.11 -19.28 -17.12
N MET A 381 -8.13 -19.53 -16.29
CA MET A 381 -9.04 -20.68 -16.43
C MET A 381 -9.91 -20.60 -17.69
N GLN A 382 -10.27 -19.39 -18.15
CA GLN A 382 -11.01 -19.21 -19.41
C GLN A 382 -10.25 -19.70 -20.66
N ARG A 383 -8.92 -19.83 -20.60
CA ARG A 383 -8.13 -20.46 -21.68
C ARG A 383 -8.22 -21.99 -21.68
N ARG A 384 -8.40 -22.64 -20.52
CA ARG A 384 -8.47 -24.10 -20.44
C ARG A 384 -9.76 -24.63 -21.08
N VAL A 385 -10.89 -23.95 -20.85
CA VAL A 385 -12.19 -24.36 -21.42
C VAL A 385 -12.27 -24.13 -22.94
N ARG A 386 -11.57 -23.13 -23.50
CA ARG A 386 -11.53 -22.89 -24.95
C ARG A 386 -10.53 -23.76 -25.70
N ALA A 387 -9.47 -24.26 -25.05
CA ALA A 387 -8.53 -25.20 -25.66
C ALA A 387 -9.14 -26.60 -25.79
N ASP A 388 -9.95 -27.03 -24.81
CA ASP A 388 -10.61 -28.35 -24.83
C ASP A 388 -11.88 -28.39 -25.70
N SER A 389 -12.38 -27.24 -26.17
CA SER A 389 -13.53 -27.16 -27.09
C SER A 389 -13.13 -26.95 -28.56
N ALA A 390 -11.83 -26.86 -28.86
CA ALA A 390 -11.30 -26.82 -30.24
C ALA A 390 -10.73 -28.17 -30.70
N VAL A 391 -10.87 -29.22 -29.88
CA VAL A 391 -10.58 -30.62 -30.24
C VAL A 391 -11.85 -31.43 -30.07
N ARG A 392 -12.80 -31.24 -30.98
CA ARG A 392 -13.85 -32.22 -31.33
C ARG A 392 -14.44 -31.88 -32.69
#